data_AF-A0A9D4HVZ4-F1
#
_entry.id   AF-A0A9D4HVZ4-F1
#
_cell.length_a   1.000
_cell.length_b   1.000
_cell.length_c   1.000
_cell.angle_alpha   90.00
_cell.angle_beta   90.00
_cell.angle_gamma   90.00
#
_symmetry.space_group_name_H-M   'P 1'
#
loop_
_entity.id
_entity.type
_entity.pdbx_description
1 polymer ?
#
loop_
_entity_poly.entity_id
_entity_poly.type
_entity_poly.pdbx_seq_one_letter_code
_entity_poly.pdbx_strand_id
1 'polypeptide(L)'
;MAFALLCCADFSQSAECLPVEARGKQCVTSCLMYLITACQTNPLSMQTSCLNDILFAGSHMYSALCEATCTSGLIDPENLPCPLVYKSKTWYVVHEGVKSGFIQGNSLSNVHTNHTLGYAFREACLEARHKWKKIIIVFSGIYSDGVHFYVFDSHARGSNGMSDQDGKCVLGVVKSVDELCLFLQSLASSVNSNTDSMQFDLHTFEFPTRYRFTPFSIEILDRRQGFTVKRVQKRVAKQDRIFHAKMLKLMDGKSFRNVVDDRHDSSGCSEVTPGSGIQNLLEGRNLRVLVDDLHVDKSPGVLAGSNYSQEELIACFTALVSSGPNYVCTCCTQTFFSHSMKSVDKLQHDKKATITRYLTNLKSVDGFEWICQACFAAASHQKIPKF
;
A
#
# COMPACT_ATOMS: atom_id res chain seq x y z
N MET A 1 29.07 4.46 -17.85
CA MET A 1 27.75 3.93 -17.45
C MET A 1 27.36 2.87 -18.46
N ALA A 2 26.96 1.68 -18.05
CA ALA A 2 26.77 0.52 -18.95
C ALA A 2 25.32 0.01 -18.98
N PHE A 3 24.34 0.91 -18.99
CA PHE A 3 22.97 0.55 -19.37
C PHE A 3 22.92 0.36 -20.89
N ALA A 4 22.50 -0.83 -21.32
CA ALA A 4 22.23 -1.10 -22.73
C ALA A 4 20.73 -1.26 -22.93
N LEU A 5 20.13 -0.41 -23.76
CA LEU A 5 18.74 -0.56 -24.18
C LEU A 5 18.58 -1.86 -24.97
N LEU A 6 17.62 -2.69 -24.59
CA LEU A 6 17.25 -3.90 -25.33
C LEU A 6 16.09 -3.61 -26.27
N CYS A 7 15.02 -3.00 -25.75
CA CYS A 7 13.87 -2.57 -26.55
C CYS A 7 13.07 -1.48 -25.83
N CYS A 8 12.19 -0.82 -26.58
CA CYS A 8 11.21 0.13 -26.07
C CYS A 8 9.81 -0.23 -26.56
N ALA A 9 8.81 0.17 -25.78
CA ALA A 9 7.41 0.16 -26.19
C ALA A 9 7.15 1.22 -27.27
N ASP A 10 5.94 1.23 -27.83
CA ASP A 10 5.50 2.31 -28.72
C ASP A 10 5.23 3.62 -27.95
N PHE A 11 4.98 3.51 -26.65
CA PHE A 11 4.53 4.59 -25.77
C PHE A 11 4.97 4.38 -24.31
N SER A 12 4.79 5.38 -23.45
CA SER A 12 5.01 5.29 -22.00
C SER A 12 3.68 5.13 -21.24
N GLN A 13 3.74 4.93 -19.93
CA GLN A 13 2.55 4.73 -19.09
C GLN A 13 1.56 5.92 -19.03
N SER A 14 1.94 7.11 -19.51
CA SER A 14 1.05 8.28 -19.57
C SER A 14 0.24 8.36 -20.86
N ALA A 15 0.41 7.42 -21.78
CA ALA A 15 -0.15 7.48 -23.11
C ALA A 15 -1.69 7.43 -23.14
N GLU A 16 -2.28 8.14 -24.11
CA GLU A 16 -3.72 8.24 -24.28
C GLU A 16 -4.40 6.93 -24.69
N CYS A 17 -3.65 5.99 -25.27
CA CYS A 17 -4.18 4.67 -25.62
C CYS A 17 -4.47 3.80 -24.38
N LEU A 18 -3.99 4.16 -23.19
CA LEU A 18 -4.19 3.43 -21.95
C LEU A 18 -5.48 3.89 -21.23
N PRO A 19 -6.10 3.03 -20.39
CA PRO A 19 -7.26 3.39 -19.56
C PRO A 19 -7.04 4.68 -18.77
N VAL A 20 -8.00 5.61 -18.86
CA VAL A 20 -7.89 6.99 -18.36
C VAL A 20 -7.56 7.03 -16.86
N GLU A 21 -8.22 6.19 -16.08
CA GLU A 21 -8.07 6.10 -14.64
C GLU A 21 -6.68 5.60 -14.21
N ALA A 22 -6.02 4.83 -15.07
CA ALA A 22 -4.73 4.21 -14.80
C ALA A 22 -3.53 5.09 -15.19
N ARG A 23 -3.68 6.00 -16.16
CA ARG A 23 -2.56 6.75 -16.76
C ARG A 23 -1.68 7.42 -15.70
N GLY A 24 -0.38 7.09 -15.74
CA GLY A 24 0.64 7.63 -14.82
C GLY A 24 0.60 7.07 -13.39
N LYS A 25 -0.30 6.13 -13.07
CA LYS A 25 -0.47 5.55 -11.72
C LYS A 25 -0.21 4.05 -11.66
N GLN A 26 -0.05 3.42 -12.82
CA GLN A 26 0.06 1.98 -13.01
C GLN A 26 1.50 1.45 -13.04
N CYS A 27 2.50 2.23 -12.59
CA CYS A 27 3.90 1.82 -12.68
C CYS A 27 4.17 0.52 -11.91
N VAL A 28 3.65 0.39 -10.69
CA VAL A 28 3.84 -0.80 -9.83
C VAL A 28 3.17 -2.03 -10.41
N THR A 29 1.93 -1.91 -10.90
CA THR A 29 1.23 -3.03 -11.55
C THR A 29 1.90 -3.42 -12.87
N SER A 30 2.42 -2.46 -13.64
CA SER A 30 3.21 -2.72 -14.85
C SER A 30 4.52 -3.44 -14.51
N CYS A 31 5.19 -3.09 -13.41
CA CYS A 31 6.37 -3.81 -12.94
C CYS A 31 6.03 -5.26 -12.59
N LEU A 32 4.92 -5.51 -11.89
CA LEU A 32 4.48 -6.88 -11.61
C LEU A 32 4.22 -7.67 -12.92
N MET A 33 3.54 -7.06 -13.89
CA MET A 33 3.28 -7.69 -15.19
C MET A 33 4.57 -8.00 -15.97
N TYR A 34 5.56 -7.10 -15.91
CA TYR A 34 6.89 -7.35 -16.46
C TYR A 34 7.55 -8.55 -15.78
N LEU A 35 7.60 -8.59 -14.45
CA LEU A 35 8.25 -9.68 -13.70
C LEU A 35 7.61 -11.03 -13.99
N ILE A 36 6.28 -11.09 -14.13
CA ILE A 36 5.55 -12.29 -14.54
C ILE A 36 5.93 -12.69 -15.97
N THR A 37 5.98 -11.74 -16.89
CA THR A 37 6.35 -11.99 -18.30
C THR A 37 7.80 -12.47 -18.40
N ALA A 38 8.73 -11.90 -17.63
CA ALA A 38 10.14 -12.30 -17.58
C ALA A 38 10.34 -13.74 -17.06
N CYS A 39 9.39 -14.26 -16.28
CA CYS A 39 9.38 -15.66 -15.86
C CYS A 39 8.93 -16.65 -16.96
N GLN A 40 8.33 -16.15 -18.04
CA GLN A 40 7.86 -16.96 -19.18
C GLN A 40 8.71 -16.77 -20.43
N THR A 41 9.32 -15.59 -20.57
CA THR A 41 10.01 -15.16 -21.77
C THR A 41 11.35 -14.57 -21.37
N ASN A 42 12.42 -15.00 -22.05
CA ASN A 42 13.74 -14.42 -21.84
C ASN A 42 13.68 -12.90 -22.12
N PRO A 43 14.09 -12.04 -21.17
CA PRO A 43 14.11 -10.59 -21.39
C PRO A 43 14.89 -10.16 -22.64
N LEU A 44 15.94 -10.88 -23.03
CA LEU A 44 16.72 -10.61 -24.25
C LEU A 44 15.92 -10.83 -25.54
N SER A 45 14.86 -11.62 -25.51
CA SER A 45 14.00 -11.89 -26.67
C SER A 45 12.71 -11.07 -26.66
N MET A 46 12.51 -10.19 -25.66
CA MET A 46 11.31 -9.36 -25.60
C MET A 46 11.33 -8.29 -26.69
N GLN A 47 10.20 -8.13 -27.36
CA GLN A 47 10.00 -7.15 -28.43
C GLN A 47 9.13 -5.99 -27.93
N THR A 48 9.04 -4.92 -28.73
CA THR A 48 8.14 -3.78 -28.50
C THR A 48 6.71 -4.21 -28.16
N SER A 49 6.19 -5.21 -28.87
CA SER A 49 4.85 -5.76 -28.61
C SER A 49 4.71 -6.37 -27.20
N CYS A 50 5.77 -6.95 -26.65
CA CYS A 50 5.78 -7.45 -25.27
C CYS A 50 5.65 -6.32 -24.25
N LEU A 51 6.36 -5.21 -24.46
CA LEU A 51 6.30 -4.06 -23.55
C LEU A 51 4.94 -3.36 -23.63
N ASN A 52 4.37 -3.22 -24.83
CA ASN A 52 3.01 -2.71 -25.01
C ASN A 52 1.99 -3.56 -24.24
N ASP A 53 2.08 -4.89 -24.34
CA ASP A 53 1.21 -5.82 -23.61
C ASP A 53 1.36 -5.65 -22.09
N ILE A 54 2.59 -5.50 -21.61
CA ILE A 54 2.87 -5.28 -20.18
C ILE A 54 2.19 -3.99 -19.70
N LEU A 55 2.24 -2.90 -20.48
CA LEU A 55 1.59 -1.64 -20.13
C LEU A 55 0.07 -1.77 -20.10
N PHE A 56 -0.55 -2.42 -21.10
CA PHE A 56 -2.00 -2.66 -21.09
C PHE A 56 -2.41 -3.54 -19.91
N ALA A 57 -1.71 -4.64 -19.68
CA ALA A 57 -2.01 -5.54 -18.57
C ALA A 57 -1.81 -4.86 -17.20
N GLY A 58 -0.77 -4.05 -17.06
CA GLY A 58 -0.52 -3.25 -15.86
C GLY A 58 -1.61 -2.23 -15.61
N SER A 59 -2.09 -1.54 -16.65
CA SER A 59 -3.23 -0.62 -16.56
C SER A 59 -4.52 -1.33 -16.18
N HIS A 60 -4.84 -2.47 -16.81
CA HIS A 60 -6.04 -3.24 -16.47
C HIS A 60 -5.98 -3.79 -15.05
N MET A 61 -4.82 -4.24 -14.58
CA MET A 61 -4.64 -4.64 -13.18
C MET A 61 -4.85 -3.46 -12.23
N TYR A 62 -4.34 -2.28 -12.56
CA TYR A 62 -4.56 -1.08 -11.75
C TYR A 62 -6.05 -0.77 -11.64
N SER A 63 -6.76 -0.69 -12.77
CA SER A 63 -8.21 -0.44 -12.78
C SER A 63 -8.98 -1.50 -11.98
N ALA A 64 -8.60 -2.78 -12.12
CA ALA A 64 -9.20 -3.88 -11.37
C ALA A 64 -8.99 -3.76 -9.86
N LEU A 65 -7.79 -3.34 -9.42
CA LEU A 65 -7.52 -3.09 -8.01
C LEU A 65 -8.36 -1.92 -7.49
N CYS A 66 -8.37 -0.79 -8.20
CA CYS A 66 -9.18 0.36 -7.83
C CYS A 66 -10.67 0.00 -7.68
N GLU A 67 -11.20 -0.82 -8.59
CA GLU A 67 -12.58 -1.32 -8.50
C GLU A 67 -12.78 -2.27 -7.30
N ALA A 68 -11.83 -3.18 -7.06
CA ALA A 68 -11.93 -4.16 -6.00
C ALA A 68 -11.81 -3.55 -4.60
N THR A 69 -10.97 -2.53 -4.43
CA THR A 69 -10.65 -1.90 -3.14
C THR A 69 -11.34 -0.56 -2.91
N CYS A 70 -12.03 -0.01 -3.91
CA CYS A 70 -12.62 1.33 -3.89
C CYS A 70 -11.60 2.44 -3.53
N THR A 71 -10.33 2.27 -3.92
CA THR A 71 -9.27 3.25 -3.68
C THR A 71 -8.76 3.85 -4.97
N SER A 72 -8.47 5.15 -4.95
CA SER A 72 -7.79 5.86 -6.04
C SER A 72 -6.45 6.39 -5.54
N GLY A 73 -5.35 6.04 -6.20
CA GLY A 73 -4.01 6.47 -5.77
C GLY A 73 -2.91 5.58 -6.31
N LEU A 74 -1.68 5.78 -5.84
CA LEU A 74 -0.58 4.86 -6.13
C LEU A 74 -0.77 3.55 -5.35
N ILE A 75 -0.37 2.44 -5.97
CA ILE A 75 -0.45 1.12 -5.36
C ILE A 75 0.84 0.85 -4.59
N ASP A 76 0.72 0.55 -3.30
CA ASP A 76 1.82 -0.01 -2.53
C ASP A 76 2.10 -1.45 -3.02
N PRO A 77 3.34 -1.84 -3.32
CA PRO A 77 3.67 -3.19 -3.78
C PRO A 77 3.18 -4.32 -2.84
N GLU A 78 2.99 -4.05 -1.55
CA GLU A 78 2.40 -5.01 -0.59
C GLU A 78 0.93 -5.32 -0.86
N ASN A 79 0.22 -4.40 -1.52
CA ASN A 79 -1.20 -4.51 -1.83
C ASN A 79 -1.46 -5.15 -3.21
N LEU A 80 -0.43 -5.69 -3.86
CA LEU A 80 -0.56 -6.37 -5.13
C LEU A 80 -1.43 -7.64 -5.00
N PRO A 81 -2.24 -7.96 -6.02
CA PRO A 81 -3.26 -9.00 -5.93
C PRO A 81 -2.64 -10.41 -5.97
N CYS A 82 -3.23 -11.33 -5.22
CA CYS A 82 -2.95 -12.76 -5.31
C CYS A 82 -4.24 -13.58 -5.09
N PRO A 83 -4.60 -14.51 -6.00
CA PRO A 83 -3.88 -14.90 -7.21
C PRO A 83 -4.23 -14.00 -8.40
N LEU A 84 -3.38 -14.03 -9.41
CA LEU A 84 -3.57 -13.32 -10.68
C LEU A 84 -3.68 -14.32 -11.82
N VAL A 85 -4.72 -14.22 -12.65
CA VAL A 85 -4.81 -14.96 -13.90
C VAL A 85 -4.34 -14.07 -15.05
N TYR A 86 -3.33 -14.51 -15.77
CA TYR A 86 -2.76 -13.80 -16.91
C TYR A 86 -2.26 -14.79 -17.95
N LYS A 87 -2.59 -14.56 -19.24
CA LYS A 87 -2.28 -15.45 -20.37
C LYS A 87 -2.69 -16.91 -20.08
N SER A 88 -3.93 -17.09 -19.61
CA SER A 88 -4.52 -18.39 -19.27
C SER A 88 -3.76 -19.19 -18.21
N LYS A 89 -2.88 -18.54 -17.43
CA LYS A 89 -2.13 -19.15 -16.34
C LYS A 89 -2.41 -18.43 -15.03
N THR A 90 -2.57 -19.20 -13.96
CA THR A 90 -2.67 -18.66 -12.61
C THR A 90 -1.27 -18.44 -12.03
N TRP A 91 -1.05 -17.21 -11.57
CA TRP A 91 0.13 -16.74 -10.88
C TRP A 91 -0.20 -16.50 -9.42
N TYR A 92 0.63 -17.05 -8.55
CA TYR A 92 0.59 -16.74 -7.13
C TYR A 92 1.67 -15.71 -6.88
N VAL A 93 1.29 -14.55 -6.35
CA VAL A 93 2.21 -13.44 -6.07
C VAL A 93 2.43 -13.41 -4.57
N VAL A 94 3.68 -13.59 -4.14
CA VAL A 94 4.07 -13.55 -2.73
C VAL A 94 5.09 -12.43 -2.56
N HIS A 95 4.74 -11.43 -1.75
CA HIS A 95 5.68 -10.41 -1.31
C HIS A 95 6.54 -10.99 -0.18
N GLU A 96 7.86 -11.09 -0.39
CA GLU A 96 8.78 -11.68 0.57
C GLU A 96 9.26 -10.67 1.62
N GLY A 97 9.38 -9.39 1.25
CA GLY A 97 9.80 -8.33 2.15
C GLY A 97 10.25 -7.06 1.44
N VAL A 98 10.57 -6.06 2.24
CA VAL A 98 11.05 -4.75 1.80
C VAL A 98 12.37 -4.40 2.47
N LYS A 99 13.31 -3.83 1.71
CA LYS A 99 14.55 -3.23 2.20
C LYS A 99 14.56 -1.76 1.80
N SER A 100 14.76 -0.88 2.76
CA SER A 100 14.68 0.57 2.55
C SER A 100 16.01 1.27 2.84
N GLY A 101 16.21 2.43 2.22
CA GLY A 101 17.40 3.24 2.42
C GLY A 101 17.40 4.48 1.54
N PHE A 102 18.58 5.08 1.33
CA PHE A 102 18.76 6.25 0.47
C PHE A 102 19.51 5.88 -0.81
N ILE A 103 19.12 6.48 -1.93
CA ILE A 103 19.71 6.18 -3.24
C ILE A 103 21.18 6.63 -3.31
N GLN A 104 21.48 7.82 -2.79
CA GLN A 104 22.85 8.38 -2.76
C GLN A 104 23.57 8.22 -1.41
N GLY A 105 22.86 7.78 -0.36
CA GLY A 105 23.34 7.84 1.01
C GLY A 105 24.51 6.91 1.33
N ASN A 106 25.65 7.52 1.68
CA ASN A 106 26.58 6.98 2.66
C ASN A 106 25.86 6.85 4.02
N SER A 107 26.18 5.79 4.76
CA SER A 107 25.58 5.46 6.07
C SER A 107 25.87 6.56 7.12
N LEU A 108 25.12 7.67 7.08
CA LEU A 108 25.35 8.84 7.94
C LEU A 108 24.42 8.90 9.16
N SER A 109 23.58 7.90 9.37
CA SER A 109 22.69 7.85 10.53
C SER A 109 22.88 6.54 11.29
N ASN A 110 23.07 6.63 12.60
CA ASN A 110 23.08 5.52 13.58
C ASN A 110 21.74 4.75 13.68
N VAL A 111 20.93 4.76 12.61
CA VAL A 111 19.65 4.05 12.50
C VAL A 111 19.94 2.72 11.80
N HIS A 112 19.83 1.62 12.54
CA HIS A 112 20.16 0.25 12.13
C HIS A 112 19.35 -0.32 10.93
N THR A 113 18.54 0.49 10.24
CA THR A 113 17.65 0.07 9.13
C THR A 113 17.92 0.77 7.80
N ASN A 114 18.93 1.64 7.72
CA ASN A 114 19.28 2.32 6.46
C ASN A 114 20.29 1.48 5.68
N HIS A 115 19.79 0.74 4.68
CA HIS A 115 20.64 -0.04 3.80
C HIS A 115 21.21 0.82 2.67
N THR A 116 22.48 0.63 2.33
CA THR A 116 22.98 1.13 1.05
C THR A 116 22.30 0.37 -0.08
N LEU A 117 22.14 1.01 -1.24
CA LEU A 117 21.53 0.38 -2.41
C LEU A 117 22.24 -0.94 -2.78
N GLY A 118 23.58 -0.92 -2.79
CA GLY A 118 24.39 -2.09 -3.07
C GLY A 118 24.21 -3.22 -2.04
N TYR A 119 24.12 -2.91 -0.75
CA TYR A 119 23.84 -3.92 0.28
C TYR A 119 22.45 -4.52 0.08
N ALA A 120 21.42 -3.69 -0.14
CA ALA A 120 20.05 -4.15 -0.32
C ALA A 120 19.93 -5.12 -1.51
N PHE A 121 20.58 -4.82 -2.64
CA PHE A 121 20.63 -5.73 -3.79
C PHE A 121 21.42 -7.01 -3.52
N ARG A 122 22.60 -6.92 -2.87
CA ARG A 122 23.41 -8.10 -2.57
C ARG A 122 22.66 -9.06 -1.65
N GLU A 123 22.04 -8.56 -0.58
CA GLU A 123 21.22 -9.38 0.31
C GLU A 123 20.01 -9.97 -0.41
N ALA A 124 19.28 -9.17 -1.20
CA ALA A 124 18.15 -9.67 -1.99
C ALA A 124 18.58 -10.80 -2.94
N CYS A 125 19.82 -10.76 -3.46
CA CYS A 125 20.40 -11.81 -4.29
C CYS A 125 20.92 -13.02 -3.48
N LEU A 126 21.44 -12.83 -2.26
CA LEU A 126 22.02 -13.88 -1.41
C LEU A 126 20.99 -14.70 -0.64
N GLU A 127 19.89 -14.08 -0.20
CA GLU A 127 18.77 -14.77 0.50
C GLU A 127 18.05 -15.78 -0.42
N ALA A 128 18.30 -15.71 -1.73
CA ALA A 128 17.70 -16.54 -2.77
C ALA A 128 18.26 -17.97 -2.76
N ARG A 129 17.79 -18.82 -1.83
CA ARG A 129 18.24 -20.21 -1.76
C ARG A 129 18.13 -20.95 -3.09
N HIS A 130 17.15 -20.66 -3.95
CA HIS A 130 17.14 -21.04 -5.36
C HIS A 130 16.21 -20.11 -6.19
N LYS A 131 16.69 -19.61 -7.34
CA LYS A 131 15.98 -18.97 -8.48
C LYS A 131 15.88 -17.43 -8.52
N TRP A 132 16.30 -16.91 -9.68
CA TRP A 132 16.04 -15.61 -10.33
C TRP A 132 15.09 -14.67 -9.59
N LYS A 133 15.64 -13.62 -8.98
CA LYS A 133 14.87 -12.69 -8.15
C LYS A 133 14.09 -11.70 -9.00
N LYS A 134 12.87 -11.41 -8.53
CA LYS A 134 11.92 -10.46 -9.09
C LYS A 134 11.79 -9.34 -8.09
N ILE A 135 12.26 -8.16 -8.47
CA ILE A 135 12.40 -7.01 -7.59
C ILE A 135 11.57 -5.87 -8.17
N ILE A 136 10.87 -5.15 -7.31
CA ILE A 136 10.33 -3.84 -7.63
C ILE A 136 11.05 -2.85 -6.74
N ILE A 137 11.67 -1.83 -7.33
CA ILE A 137 12.35 -0.78 -6.58
C ILE A 137 11.99 0.58 -7.14
N VAL A 138 11.63 1.50 -6.24
CA VAL A 138 11.11 2.84 -6.57
C VAL A 138 9.84 2.74 -7.41
N PHE A 139 9.99 2.54 -8.73
CA PHE A 139 8.94 2.37 -9.72
C PHE A 139 9.38 1.55 -10.94
N SER A 140 10.53 0.88 -10.84
CA SER A 140 11.13 0.05 -11.90
C SER A 140 11.09 -1.43 -11.51
N GLY A 141 10.85 -2.28 -12.50
CA GLY A 141 10.86 -3.73 -12.35
C GLY A 141 12.24 -4.27 -12.69
N ILE A 142 12.85 -5.05 -11.79
CA ILE A 142 14.17 -5.62 -11.98
C ILE A 142 14.06 -7.13 -11.92
N TYR A 143 14.47 -7.78 -13.01
CA TYR A 143 14.60 -9.23 -13.09
C TYR A 143 16.07 -9.59 -13.21
N SER A 144 16.54 -10.58 -12.45
CA SER A 144 17.90 -11.10 -12.59
C SER A 144 17.88 -12.58 -12.95
N ASP A 145 18.64 -12.95 -13.98
CA ASP A 145 18.92 -14.35 -14.35
C ASP A 145 20.14 -14.94 -13.61
N GLY A 146 20.79 -14.13 -12.74
CA GLY A 146 22.03 -14.46 -12.04
C GLY A 146 23.30 -13.98 -12.73
N VAL A 147 23.21 -13.54 -13.98
CA VAL A 147 24.35 -13.00 -14.77
C VAL A 147 24.12 -11.51 -15.10
N HIS A 148 22.88 -11.16 -15.41
CA HIS A 148 22.46 -9.83 -15.80
C HIS A 148 21.33 -9.34 -14.90
N PHE A 149 21.13 -8.02 -14.92
CA PHE A 149 19.96 -7.37 -14.36
C PHE A 149 19.21 -6.67 -15.49
N TYR A 150 17.96 -7.06 -15.69
CA TYR A 150 17.07 -6.52 -16.68
C TYR A 150 16.14 -5.52 -16.03
N VAL A 151 16.25 -4.27 -16.44
CA VAL A 151 15.56 -3.13 -15.85
C VAL A 151 14.44 -2.69 -16.78
N PHE A 152 13.21 -2.87 -16.32
CA PHE A 152 12.01 -2.36 -16.94
C PHE A 152 11.59 -1.06 -16.27
N ASP A 153 11.35 -0.02 -17.06
CA ASP A 153 10.75 1.22 -16.59
C ASP A 153 9.61 1.62 -17.52
N SER A 154 8.43 1.83 -16.93
CA SER A 154 7.20 2.18 -17.64
C SER A 154 7.05 3.67 -17.94
N HIS A 155 7.87 4.52 -17.32
CA HIS A 155 7.88 5.97 -17.52
C HIS A 155 8.48 6.34 -18.88
N ALA A 156 8.42 7.63 -19.22
CA ALA A 156 9.08 8.17 -20.39
C ALA A 156 10.60 8.21 -20.17
N ARG A 157 11.31 7.31 -20.86
CA ARG A 157 12.77 7.19 -20.81
C ARG A 157 13.40 7.27 -22.20
N GLY A 158 14.59 7.84 -22.24
CA GLY A 158 15.45 7.85 -23.43
C GLY A 158 16.22 6.54 -23.60
N SER A 159 17.04 6.46 -24.65
CA SER A 159 17.85 5.26 -24.95
C SER A 159 18.93 4.95 -23.91
N ASN A 160 19.31 5.94 -23.11
CA ASN A 160 20.20 5.79 -21.97
C ASN A 160 19.49 5.36 -20.67
N GLY A 161 18.16 5.16 -20.71
CA GLY A 161 17.34 4.80 -19.56
C GLY A 161 17.06 5.95 -18.58
N MET A 162 17.42 7.18 -18.90
CA MET A 162 17.15 8.38 -18.08
C MET A 162 15.81 9.02 -18.45
N SER A 163 15.31 9.93 -17.62
CA SER A 163 14.10 10.71 -17.92
C SER A 163 14.19 11.47 -19.24
N ASP A 164 13.16 11.35 -20.06
CA ASP A 164 13.03 12.02 -21.35
C ASP A 164 11.55 12.37 -21.56
N GLN A 165 11.24 13.61 -21.97
CA GLN A 165 9.86 14.08 -22.15
C GLN A 165 9.16 13.37 -23.31
N ASP A 166 9.90 13.08 -24.38
CA ASP A 166 9.42 12.33 -25.56
C ASP A 166 9.75 10.84 -25.44
N GLY A 167 10.23 10.42 -24.26
CA GLY A 167 10.65 9.07 -23.96
C GLY A 167 9.51 8.06 -23.94
N LYS A 168 9.91 6.79 -23.96
CA LYS A 168 8.98 5.65 -23.97
C LYS A 168 9.28 4.71 -22.82
N CYS A 169 8.40 3.76 -22.58
CA CYS A 169 8.72 2.63 -21.71
C CYS A 169 9.89 1.84 -22.30
N VAL A 170 10.85 1.48 -21.46
CA VAL A 170 12.11 0.83 -21.86
C VAL A 170 12.35 -0.46 -21.08
N LEU A 171 13.02 -1.39 -21.74
CA LEU A 171 13.69 -2.52 -21.14
C LEU A 171 15.18 -2.43 -21.50
N GLY A 172 16.04 -2.40 -20.48
CA GLY A 172 17.49 -2.44 -20.68
C GLY A 172 18.17 -3.45 -19.76
N VAL A 173 19.48 -3.54 -19.91
CA VAL A 173 20.31 -4.51 -19.18
C VAL A 173 21.57 -3.86 -18.62
N VAL A 174 21.96 -4.30 -17.43
CA VAL A 174 23.25 -4.02 -16.77
C VAL A 174 23.87 -5.32 -16.26
N LYS A 175 25.19 -5.35 -16.07
CA LYS A 175 25.94 -6.61 -15.86
C LYS A 175 26.28 -6.92 -14.41
N SER A 176 26.15 -5.95 -13.51
CA SER A 176 26.53 -6.13 -12.11
C SER A 176 25.65 -5.31 -11.17
N VAL A 177 25.67 -5.68 -9.88
CA VAL A 177 25.01 -4.89 -8.83
C VAL A 177 25.58 -3.46 -8.78
N ASP A 178 26.88 -3.30 -8.98
CA ASP A 178 27.51 -1.99 -8.92
C ASP A 178 27.09 -1.11 -10.11
N GLU A 179 27.00 -1.68 -11.32
CA GLU A 179 26.44 -0.99 -12.49
C GLU A 179 24.96 -0.65 -12.31
N LEU A 180 24.18 -1.56 -11.70
CA LEU A 180 22.78 -1.33 -11.38
C LEU A 180 22.60 -0.19 -10.38
N CYS A 181 23.43 -0.13 -9.34
CA CYS A 181 23.41 0.94 -8.35
C CYS A 181 23.74 2.30 -9.00
N LEU A 182 24.80 2.35 -9.81
CA LEU A 182 25.18 3.56 -10.55
C LEU A 182 24.09 4.01 -11.52
N PHE A 183 23.44 3.06 -12.20
CA PHE A 183 22.32 3.34 -13.08
C PHE A 183 21.14 3.95 -12.31
N LEU A 184 20.71 3.34 -11.19
CA LEU A 184 19.59 3.81 -10.39
C LEU A 184 19.87 5.16 -9.73
N GLN A 185 21.11 5.41 -9.31
CA GLN A 185 21.55 6.72 -8.83
C GLN A 185 21.47 7.79 -9.91
N SER A 186 21.91 7.47 -11.13
CA SER A 186 21.83 8.37 -12.28
C SER A 186 20.38 8.63 -12.69
N LEU A 187 19.54 7.59 -12.66
CA LEU A 187 18.11 7.69 -12.91
C LEU A 187 17.44 8.61 -11.90
N ALA A 188 17.72 8.43 -10.60
CA ALA A 188 17.22 9.31 -9.55
C ALA A 188 17.58 10.78 -9.80
N SER A 189 18.85 11.06 -10.14
CA SER A 189 19.32 12.41 -10.50
C SER A 189 18.62 12.98 -11.74
N SER A 190 18.22 12.13 -12.69
CA SER A 190 17.50 12.56 -13.89
C SER A 190 16.02 12.88 -13.63
N VAL A 191 15.46 12.37 -12.53
CA VAL A 191 14.05 12.60 -12.14
C VAL A 191 13.94 13.74 -11.14
N ASN A 192 14.90 13.88 -10.24
CA ASN A 192 14.89 14.87 -9.17
C ASN A 192 16.27 15.49 -8.98
N SER A 193 16.32 16.82 -8.87
CA SER A 193 17.56 17.58 -8.64
C SER A 193 18.09 17.47 -7.21
N ASN A 194 17.26 17.08 -6.23
CA ASN A 194 17.68 16.85 -4.85
C ASN A 194 17.69 15.35 -4.52
N THR A 195 18.81 14.70 -4.84
CA THR A 195 18.97 13.24 -4.70
C THR A 195 19.45 12.79 -3.33
N ASP A 196 19.99 13.70 -2.52
CA ASP A 196 20.60 13.36 -1.22
C ASP A 196 19.56 12.86 -0.21
N SER A 197 18.30 13.25 -0.38
CA SER A 197 17.17 12.82 0.45
C SER A 197 16.31 11.74 -0.22
N MET A 198 16.64 11.31 -1.44
CA MET A 198 15.79 10.35 -2.16
C MET A 198 15.90 8.96 -1.55
N GLN A 199 14.78 8.49 -1.01
CA GLN A 199 14.65 7.16 -0.43
C GLN A 199 14.31 6.12 -1.50
N PHE A 200 14.69 4.87 -1.24
CA PHE A 200 14.22 3.71 -1.99
C PHE A 200 13.53 2.72 -1.06
N ASP A 201 12.54 2.03 -1.62
CA ASP A 201 11.99 0.78 -1.10
C ASP A 201 12.23 -0.31 -2.15
N LEU A 202 12.97 -1.35 -1.77
CA LEU A 202 13.29 -2.52 -2.59
C LEU A 202 12.41 -3.68 -2.12
N HIS A 203 11.38 -3.98 -2.89
CA HIS A 203 10.45 -5.07 -2.64
C HIS A 203 10.86 -6.32 -3.40
N THR A 204 10.88 -7.46 -2.72
CA THR A 204 11.17 -8.77 -3.31
C THR A 204 9.92 -9.62 -3.45
N PHE A 205 9.81 -10.32 -4.58
CA PHE A 205 8.65 -11.16 -4.90
C PHE A 205 9.04 -12.58 -5.28
N GLU A 206 8.20 -13.54 -4.86
CA GLU A 206 8.21 -14.92 -5.31
C GLU A 206 6.92 -15.26 -6.08
N PHE A 207 7.07 -16.11 -7.10
CA PHE A 207 5.94 -16.67 -7.85
C PHE A 207 5.87 -18.20 -7.71
N PRO A 208 5.38 -18.73 -6.57
CA PRO A 208 5.29 -20.16 -6.35
C PRO A 208 4.24 -20.82 -7.25
N THR A 209 4.32 -22.15 -7.41
CA THR A 209 3.36 -22.93 -8.20
C THR A 209 2.09 -23.30 -7.45
N ARG A 210 2.07 -23.15 -6.11
CA ARG A 210 0.92 -23.44 -5.24
C ARG A 210 0.86 -22.42 -4.11
N TYR A 211 -0.33 -21.94 -3.79
CA TYR A 211 -0.56 -21.04 -2.65
C TYR A 211 -1.76 -21.48 -1.81
N ARG A 212 -1.70 -21.24 -0.51
CA ARG A 212 -2.77 -21.54 0.44
C ARG A 212 -3.40 -20.22 0.85
N PHE A 213 -4.60 -19.94 0.34
CA PHE A 213 -5.55 -18.89 0.78
C PHE A 213 -5.59 -17.59 -0.04
N THR A 214 -6.78 -17.18 -0.52
CA THR A 214 -6.95 -15.90 -1.25
C THR A 214 -8.39 -15.33 -1.10
N PRO A 215 -8.57 -14.02 -0.84
CA PRO A 215 -9.90 -13.40 -0.68
C PRO A 215 -10.61 -13.10 -2.03
N PHE A 216 -9.87 -12.83 -3.10
CA PHE A 216 -10.39 -12.62 -4.46
C PHE A 216 -9.29 -12.93 -5.48
N SER A 217 -9.65 -13.09 -6.75
CA SER A 217 -8.71 -13.25 -7.87
C SER A 217 -9.00 -12.26 -8.97
N ILE A 218 -7.95 -11.67 -9.54
CA ILE A 218 -8.04 -10.79 -10.71
C ILE A 218 -7.65 -11.60 -11.94
N GLU A 219 -8.45 -11.49 -13.01
CA GLU A 219 -8.16 -12.07 -14.31
C GLU A 219 -8.00 -10.95 -15.34
N ILE A 220 -6.81 -10.83 -15.90
CA ILE A 220 -6.53 -9.89 -16.99
C ILE A 220 -6.89 -10.60 -18.29
N LEU A 221 -7.87 -10.05 -19.00
CA LEU A 221 -8.29 -10.55 -20.31
C LEU A 221 -7.28 -10.11 -21.38
N ASP A 222 -7.31 -10.76 -22.55
CA ASP A 222 -6.37 -10.51 -23.64
C ASP A 222 -6.35 -9.03 -24.10
N ARG A 223 -5.28 -8.62 -24.77
CA ARG A 223 -4.69 -7.29 -25.12
C ARG A 223 -5.59 -6.05 -25.26
N ARG A 224 -6.92 -6.15 -25.34
CA ARG A 224 -7.89 -5.04 -25.40
C ARG A 224 -9.27 -5.35 -24.77
N GLN A 225 -9.43 -6.52 -24.18
CA GLN A 225 -10.71 -7.04 -23.70
C GLN A 225 -10.97 -6.66 -22.22
N GLY A 226 -10.02 -6.00 -21.56
CA GLY A 226 -10.17 -5.51 -20.19
C GLY A 226 -9.75 -6.54 -19.14
N PHE A 227 -10.52 -6.63 -18.06
CA PHE A 227 -10.26 -7.52 -16.93
C PHE A 227 -11.58 -8.02 -16.35
N THR A 228 -11.51 -9.08 -15.54
CA THR A 228 -12.61 -9.49 -14.65
C THR A 228 -12.11 -9.65 -13.23
N VAL A 229 -12.93 -9.24 -12.26
CA VAL A 229 -12.67 -9.45 -10.83
C VAL A 229 -13.56 -10.59 -10.34
N LYS A 230 -12.97 -11.73 -9.99
CA LYS A 230 -13.69 -12.88 -9.41
C LYS A 230 -13.53 -12.87 -7.91
N ARG A 231 -14.59 -12.52 -7.18
CA ARG A 231 -14.65 -12.68 -5.72
C ARG A 231 -14.89 -14.16 -5.39
N VAL A 232 -14.05 -14.75 -4.53
CA VAL A 232 -14.22 -16.15 -4.12
C VAL A 232 -15.27 -16.20 -2.99
N GLN A 233 -16.48 -16.69 -3.30
CA GLN A 233 -17.49 -16.99 -2.27
C GLN A 233 -17.19 -18.34 -1.60
N LYS A 234 -17.14 -18.35 -0.27
CA LYS A 234 -16.63 -19.43 0.59
C LYS A 234 -17.60 -20.65 0.62
N ARG A 235 -17.13 -21.88 0.33
CA ARG A 235 -17.72 -23.12 0.91
C ARG A 235 -17.04 -23.36 2.25
N VAL A 236 -17.73 -22.96 3.31
CA VAL A 236 -17.19 -22.91 4.68
C VAL A 236 -17.34 -24.26 5.37
N ALA A 237 -16.23 -24.86 5.84
CA ALA A 237 -16.24 -26.04 6.72
C ALA A 237 -17.06 -25.76 7.99
N LYS A 238 -17.72 -26.78 8.53
CA LYS A 238 -18.79 -26.66 9.55
C LYS A 238 -18.37 -25.92 10.84
N GLN A 239 -17.08 -25.87 11.17
CA GLN A 239 -16.54 -25.11 12.31
C GLN A 239 -16.35 -23.61 12.01
N ASP A 240 -15.96 -23.26 10.79
CA ASP A 240 -15.88 -21.87 10.32
C ASP A 240 -17.27 -21.27 10.03
N ARG A 241 -18.32 -22.09 9.88
CA ARG A 241 -19.70 -21.58 9.74
C ARG A 241 -20.13 -20.79 10.98
N ILE A 242 -19.66 -21.16 12.17
CA ILE A 242 -19.98 -20.44 13.40
C ILE A 242 -19.24 -19.11 13.45
N PHE A 243 -17.98 -19.06 13.02
CA PHE A 243 -17.18 -17.84 12.97
C PHE A 243 -17.64 -16.88 11.86
N HIS A 244 -17.95 -17.40 10.67
CA HIS A 244 -18.45 -16.63 9.53
C HIS A 244 -19.91 -16.18 9.71
N ALA A 245 -20.76 -16.97 10.38
CA ALA A 245 -22.09 -16.51 10.79
C ALA A 245 -22.02 -15.48 11.93
N LYS A 246 -21.03 -15.56 12.83
CA LYS A 246 -20.74 -14.51 13.81
C LYS A 246 -20.28 -13.21 13.13
N MET A 247 -19.38 -13.30 12.15
CA MET A 247 -18.88 -12.14 11.40
C MET A 247 -19.95 -11.50 10.50
N LEU A 248 -20.77 -12.28 9.80
CA LEU A 248 -21.89 -11.73 9.02
C LEU A 248 -22.97 -11.11 9.92
N LYS A 249 -23.25 -11.69 11.10
CA LYS A 249 -24.15 -11.04 12.09
C LYS A 249 -23.57 -9.75 12.68
N LEU A 250 -22.24 -9.65 12.79
CA LEU A 250 -21.53 -8.44 13.21
C LEU A 250 -21.50 -7.35 12.14
N MET A 251 -21.49 -7.73 10.85
CA MET A 251 -21.52 -6.78 9.73
C MET A 251 -22.95 -6.33 9.36
N ASP A 252 -23.98 -7.09 9.73
CA ASP A 252 -25.39 -6.80 9.45
C ASP A 252 -26.12 -6.13 10.65
N GLY A 253 -25.36 -5.54 11.58
CA GLY A 253 -25.89 -4.68 12.65
C GLY A 253 -26.75 -5.37 13.72
N LYS A 254 -26.75 -6.71 13.83
CA LYS A 254 -27.48 -7.42 14.90
C LYS A 254 -26.54 -7.81 16.03
N SER A 255 -26.58 -7.02 17.10
CA SER A 255 -25.88 -7.23 18.36
C SER A 255 -26.10 -8.65 18.92
N PHE A 256 -25.00 -9.30 19.33
CA PHE A 256 -25.02 -10.49 20.18
C PHE A 256 -25.39 -10.05 21.60
N ARG A 257 -26.70 -9.98 21.91
CA ARG A 257 -27.16 -10.19 23.28
C ARG A 257 -27.58 -11.65 23.41
N ASN A 258 -27.05 -12.26 24.47
CA ASN A 258 -27.42 -13.52 25.10
C ASN A 258 -26.53 -14.72 24.77
N VAL A 259 -25.82 -15.12 25.84
CA VAL A 259 -25.31 -16.44 26.29
C VAL A 259 -23.93 -16.10 26.92
N VAL A 260 -23.77 -15.87 28.23
CA VAL A 260 -24.15 -16.70 29.38
C VAL A 260 -24.32 -15.87 30.68
N ASP A 261 -25.45 -16.14 31.35
CA ASP A 261 -25.82 -16.28 32.77
C ASP A 261 -25.33 -15.36 33.91
N ASP A 262 -26.36 -14.87 34.62
CA ASP A 262 -26.59 -14.96 36.07
C ASP A 262 -25.38 -14.88 37.00
N ARG A 263 -25.28 -13.72 37.67
CA ARG A 263 -25.39 -13.67 39.14
C ARG A 263 -25.65 -12.23 39.61
N HIS A 264 -26.66 -12.10 40.46
CA HIS A 264 -26.93 -10.95 41.31
C HIS A 264 -25.66 -10.50 42.06
N ASP A 265 -25.38 -9.21 42.10
CA ASP A 265 -25.63 -8.44 43.32
C ASP A 265 -25.53 -6.92 43.12
N SER A 266 -26.32 -6.26 43.97
CA SER A 266 -26.64 -4.84 44.09
C SER A 266 -25.47 -3.89 44.34
N SER A 267 -25.56 -2.66 43.79
CA SER A 267 -25.60 -1.36 44.52
C SER A 267 -24.92 -0.19 43.78
N GLY A 268 -25.56 0.98 43.82
CA GLY A 268 -24.87 2.28 43.99
C GLY A 268 -24.51 3.13 42.76
N CYS A 269 -25.38 4.10 42.48
CA CYS A 269 -25.13 5.50 42.06
C CYS A 269 -23.84 5.95 41.32
N SER A 270 -24.09 6.62 40.18
CA SER A 270 -23.50 7.87 39.64
C SER A 270 -22.01 7.97 39.28
N GLU A 271 -21.73 8.07 37.97
CA GLU A 271 -21.14 9.25 37.28
C GLU A 271 -20.90 8.91 35.80
N VAL A 272 -21.50 9.68 34.88
CA VAL A 272 -21.40 9.47 33.43
C VAL A 272 -20.17 10.22 32.90
N THR A 273 -19.16 9.49 32.42
CA THR A 273 -18.04 10.08 31.67
C THR A 273 -18.31 9.97 30.15
N PRO A 274 -18.27 11.09 29.40
CA PRO A 274 -18.51 11.09 27.96
C PRO A 274 -17.23 10.64 27.23
N GLY A 275 -17.02 9.32 27.14
CA GLY A 275 -15.75 8.78 26.63
C GLY A 275 -15.81 7.53 25.77
N SER A 276 -16.96 6.86 25.64
CA SER A 276 -17.02 5.53 25.00
C SER A 276 -17.47 5.51 23.54
N GLY A 277 -18.07 6.59 23.01
CA GLY A 277 -18.52 6.66 21.62
C GLY A 277 -17.39 6.88 20.60
N ILE A 278 -16.30 7.53 21.00
CA ILE A 278 -15.23 8.01 20.10
C ILE A 278 -14.29 6.87 19.66
N GLN A 279 -14.24 5.75 20.39
CA GLN A 279 -13.35 4.64 20.04
C GLN A 279 -13.83 3.85 18.81
N ASN A 280 -15.10 4.00 18.42
CA ASN A 280 -15.72 3.32 17.28
C ASN A 280 -15.57 4.07 15.94
N LEU A 281 -15.12 5.32 15.94
CA LEU A 281 -14.78 6.09 14.73
C LEU A 281 -13.50 5.60 14.04
N LEU A 282 -12.67 4.83 14.75
CA LEU A 282 -11.30 4.49 14.37
C LEU A 282 -11.18 3.36 13.33
N GLU A 283 -12.30 2.79 12.87
CA GLU A 283 -12.33 1.63 11.97
C GLU A 283 -13.05 1.87 10.62
N GLY A 284 -13.31 3.13 10.24
CA GLY A 284 -13.86 3.47 8.91
C GLY A 284 -15.34 3.16 8.71
N ARG A 285 -16.19 3.32 9.74
CA ARG A 285 -17.65 3.21 9.59
C ARG A 285 -18.28 4.53 9.14
N ASN A 286 -19.39 4.39 8.40
CA ASN A 286 -20.14 5.41 7.68
C ASN A 286 -20.64 6.57 8.58
N LEU A 287 -20.69 7.80 8.05
CA LEU A 287 -21.18 9.03 8.71
C LEU A 287 -22.55 8.86 9.41
N ARG A 288 -23.34 7.87 8.98
CA ARG A 288 -24.65 7.50 9.56
C ARG A 288 -24.63 7.16 11.04
N VAL A 289 -23.53 6.61 11.57
CA VAL A 289 -23.48 6.19 12.99
C VAL A 289 -23.24 7.40 13.91
N LEU A 290 -22.73 8.51 13.35
CA LEU A 290 -22.29 9.69 14.09
C LEU A 290 -23.46 10.62 14.48
N VAL A 291 -24.56 10.57 13.71
CA VAL A 291 -25.75 11.41 13.92
C VAL A 291 -26.69 10.80 14.98
N ASP A 292 -26.66 9.48 15.17
CA ASP A 292 -27.38 8.78 16.24
C ASP A 292 -26.84 9.13 17.64
N ASP A 293 -25.52 9.32 17.77
CA ASP A 293 -24.87 9.64 19.05
C ASP A 293 -25.03 11.11 19.48
N LEU A 294 -25.37 12.00 18.55
CA LEU A 294 -25.60 13.44 18.83
C LEU A 294 -27.06 13.74 19.24
N HIS A 295 -28.00 12.81 19.06
CA HIS A 295 -29.39 12.94 19.48
C HIS A 295 -29.69 12.09 20.73
N VAL A 296 -29.22 12.57 21.88
CA VAL A 296 -29.71 12.11 23.18
C VAL A 296 -31.10 12.68 23.42
N ASP A 297 -32.12 12.02 22.85
CA ASP A 297 -33.46 11.87 23.42
C ASP A 297 -34.43 11.31 22.36
N LYS A 298 -34.36 10.00 22.11
CA LYS A 298 -35.54 9.26 21.64
C LYS A 298 -35.68 7.98 22.46
N SER A 299 -36.80 7.90 23.15
CA SER A 299 -37.19 6.82 24.05
C SER A 299 -37.07 5.44 23.38
N PRO A 300 -36.79 4.38 24.16
CA PRO A 300 -36.40 3.09 23.62
C PRO A 300 -37.59 2.39 22.98
N GLY A 301 -37.63 2.36 21.65
CA GLY A 301 -38.50 1.44 20.93
C GLY A 301 -39.01 1.86 19.56
N VAL A 302 -38.17 2.35 18.63
CA VAL A 302 -38.52 2.33 17.18
C VAL A 302 -37.27 2.13 16.32
N LEU A 303 -37.29 1.01 15.61
CA LEU A 303 -36.55 0.55 14.41
C LEU A 303 -35.43 1.42 13.81
N ALA A 304 -34.25 0.81 13.69
CA ALA A 304 -33.14 1.21 12.82
C ALA A 304 -33.60 1.32 11.35
N GLY A 305 -33.47 2.52 10.76
CA GLY A 305 -33.80 2.75 9.35
C GLY A 305 -33.96 4.20 8.86
N SER A 306 -33.44 5.23 9.53
CA SER A 306 -33.56 6.62 9.06
C SER A 306 -32.45 7.04 8.09
N ASN A 307 -32.82 7.62 6.94
CA ASN A 307 -31.91 8.35 6.05
C ASN A 307 -31.72 9.78 6.61
N TYR A 308 -30.49 10.18 6.90
CA TYR A 308 -30.16 11.56 7.33
C TYR A 308 -30.32 12.54 6.18
N SER A 309 -30.76 13.76 6.51
CA SER A 309 -30.83 14.85 5.54
C SER A 309 -29.44 15.40 5.24
N GLN A 310 -29.28 16.03 4.07
CA GLN A 310 -28.02 16.62 3.66
C GLN A 310 -27.57 17.74 4.62
N GLU A 311 -28.53 18.49 5.17
CA GLU A 311 -28.30 19.58 6.12
C GLU A 311 -27.73 19.07 7.45
N GLU A 312 -28.17 17.91 7.94
CA GLU A 312 -27.67 17.30 9.18
C GLU A 312 -26.21 16.85 9.06
N LEU A 313 -25.86 16.28 7.89
CA LEU A 313 -24.49 15.87 7.58
C LEU A 313 -23.56 17.09 7.45
N ILE A 314 -24.05 18.16 6.83
CA ILE A 314 -23.32 19.43 6.72
C ILE A 314 -23.07 20.02 8.11
N ALA A 315 -24.07 20.07 8.99
CA ALA A 315 -23.90 20.59 10.35
C ALA A 315 -22.87 19.79 11.17
N CYS A 316 -22.90 18.46 11.08
CA CYS A 316 -21.91 17.60 11.75
C CYS A 316 -20.49 17.82 11.21
N PHE A 317 -20.34 17.93 9.89
CA PHE A 317 -19.06 18.22 9.28
C PHE A 317 -18.55 19.61 9.71
N THR A 318 -19.41 20.62 9.73
CA THR A 318 -19.09 21.98 10.19
C THR A 318 -18.63 21.99 11.65
N ALA A 319 -19.27 21.22 12.54
CA ALA A 319 -18.84 21.08 13.94
C ALA A 319 -17.51 20.32 14.08
N LEU A 320 -17.23 19.35 13.20
CA LEU A 320 -15.96 18.62 13.19
C LEU A 320 -14.78 19.51 12.77
N VAL A 321 -15.01 20.43 11.83
CA VAL A 321 -13.97 21.34 11.30
C VAL A 321 -13.93 22.71 12.01
N SER A 322 -14.89 23.00 12.90
CA SER A 322 -14.97 24.30 13.58
C SER A 322 -13.82 24.56 14.56
N SER A 323 -13.20 23.51 15.09
CA SER A 323 -11.90 23.60 15.74
C SER A 323 -10.83 23.24 14.70
N GLY A 324 -10.05 24.22 14.25
CA GLY A 324 -9.02 24.00 13.22
C GLY A 324 -8.00 22.90 13.59
N PRO A 325 -7.21 22.44 12.61
CA PRO A 325 -6.14 21.47 12.88
C PRO A 325 -5.06 22.17 13.72
N ASN A 326 -5.06 21.91 15.03
CA ASN A 326 -4.16 22.56 15.98
C ASN A 326 -3.07 21.61 16.53
N TYR A 327 -3.15 20.32 16.20
CA TYR A 327 -2.22 19.31 16.70
C TYR A 327 -1.11 19.09 15.69
N VAL A 328 0.15 19.09 16.13
CA VAL A 328 1.29 18.80 15.26
C VAL A 328 1.83 17.42 15.59
N CYS A 329 2.01 16.59 14.56
CA CYS A 329 2.56 15.25 14.72
C CYS A 329 4.06 15.31 15.02
N THR A 330 4.49 14.70 16.12
CA THR A 330 5.91 14.60 16.49
C THR A 330 6.74 13.76 15.51
N CYS A 331 6.11 12.96 14.65
CA CYS A 331 6.82 12.19 13.63
C CYS A 331 6.93 12.94 12.29
N CYS A 332 5.81 13.27 11.64
CA CYS A 332 5.83 13.88 10.30
C CYS A 332 5.79 15.41 10.31
N THR A 333 5.63 16.05 11.48
CA THR A 333 5.53 17.52 11.64
C THR A 333 4.34 18.19 10.93
N GLN A 334 3.44 17.39 10.33
CA GLN A 334 2.20 17.89 9.74
C GLN A 334 1.15 18.19 10.82
N THR A 335 0.20 19.08 10.48
CA THR A 335 -0.86 19.53 11.37
C THR A 335 -2.16 18.75 11.14
N PHE A 336 -2.80 18.35 12.22
CA PHE A 336 -3.99 17.51 12.25
C PHE A 336 -5.03 18.02 13.24
N PHE A 337 -6.26 17.56 13.07
CA PHE A 337 -7.31 17.67 14.08
C PHE A 337 -7.05 16.71 15.24
N SER A 338 -7.56 17.04 16.43
CA SER A 338 -7.40 16.25 17.66
C SER A 338 -7.69 14.77 17.50
N HIS A 339 -8.74 14.42 16.74
CA HIS A 339 -9.20 13.04 16.54
C HIS A 339 -8.22 12.18 15.70
N SER A 340 -7.39 12.81 14.88
CA SER A 340 -6.40 12.12 14.03
C SER A 340 -5.09 11.83 14.77
N MET A 341 -5.05 12.11 16.08
CA MET A 341 -3.83 12.13 16.87
C MET A 341 -3.96 11.23 18.10
N LYS A 342 -2.85 10.59 18.46
CA LYS A 342 -2.71 9.85 19.72
C LYS A 342 -1.68 10.54 20.59
N SER A 343 -2.02 10.74 21.87
CA SER A 343 -1.04 11.20 22.86
C SER A 343 -0.01 10.10 23.07
N VAL A 344 1.26 10.43 22.89
CA VAL A 344 2.38 9.49 23.05
C VAL A 344 2.46 8.99 24.50
N ASP A 345 2.10 9.82 25.47
CA ASP A 345 2.14 9.48 26.88
C ASP A 345 1.03 8.53 27.33
N LYS A 346 -0.05 8.45 26.57
CA LYS A 346 -1.17 7.52 26.83
C LYS A 346 -1.01 6.17 26.13
N LEU A 347 0.11 5.93 25.44
CA LEU A 347 0.37 4.65 24.78
C LEU A 347 0.90 3.61 25.76
N GLN A 348 0.54 2.34 25.52
CA GLN A 348 1.08 1.20 26.25
C GLN A 348 2.61 1.09 26.04
N HIS A 349 3.32 0.57 27.03
CA HIS A 349 4.79 0.59 27.09
C HIS A 349 5.47 -0.11 25.89
N ASP A 350 4.93 -1.22 25.42
CA ASP A 350 5.36 -1.97 24.24
C ASP A 350 5.24 -1.16 22.94
N LYS A 351 4.12 -0.46 22.78
CA LYS A 351 3.87 0.42 21.64
C LYS A 351 4.73 1.67 21.72
N LYS A 352 4.88 2.25 22.92
CA LYS A 352 5.77 3.40 23.18
C LYS A 352 7.19 3.07 22.78
N ALA A 353 7.76 1.94 23.24
CA ALA A 353 9.10 1.49 22.90
C ALA A 353 9.32 1.34 21.38
N THR A 354 8.30 0.87 20.65
CA THR A 354 8.35 0.69 19.20
C THR A 354 8.42 2.04 18.48
N ILE A 355 7.68 3.04 18.95
CA ILE A 355 7.60 4.36 18.32
C ILE A 355 8.64 5.36 18.81
N THR A 356 9.27 5.17 19.99
CA THR A 356 10.20 6.13 20.63
C THR A 356 11.30 6.60 19.67
N ARG A 357 11.75 5.72 18.77
CA ARG A 357 12.79 6.00 17.77
C ARG A 357 12.38 6.99 16.68
N TYR A 358 11.08 7.26 16.52
CA TYR A 358 10.52 8.16 15.50
C TYR A 358 9.99 9.47 16.10
N LEU A 359 10.08 9.65 17.42
CA LEU A 359 9.65 10.85 18.11
C LEU A 359 10.72 11.94 17.98
N THR A 360 10.31 13.17 17.69
CA THR A 360 11.23 14.32 17.53
C THR A 360 11.28 15.20 18.78
N ASN A 361 10.60 14.82 19.86
CA ASN A 361 10.34 15.66 21.04
C ASN A 361 9.53 16.93 20.74
N LEU A 362 8.86 17.00 19.57
CA LEU A 362 8.03 18.13 19.20
C LEU A 362 6.70 18.10 19.98
N LYS A 363 6.55 19.05 20.89
CA LYS A 363 5.35 19.24 21.71
C LYS A 363 4.40 20.21 21.02
N SER A 364 3.13 19.85 20.95
CA SER A 364 2.09 20.72 20.40
C SER A 364 1.05 21.08 21.47
N VAL A 365 -0.18 20.56 21.34
CA VAL A 365 -1.29 20.93 22.23
C VAL A 365 -1.02 20.46 23.66
N ASP A 366 -1.26 21.36 24.62
CA ASP A 366 -1.06 21.20 26.06
C ASP A 366 0.36 20.80 26.48
N GLY A 367 1.36 21.05 25.64
CA GLY A 367 2.75 20.72 25.92
C GLY A 367 3.08 19.22 25.84
N PHE A 368 2.19 18.41 25.25
CA PHE A 368 2.41 16.98 25.04
C PHE A 368 2.87 16.66 23.61
N GLU A 369 3.47 15.47 23.47
CA GLU A 369 3.75 14.89 22.16
C GLU A 369 2.55 14.10 21.63
N TRP A 370 2.28 14.31 20.34
CA TRP A 370 1.16 13.71 19.64
C TRP A 370 1.65 13.03 18.36
N ILE A 371 1.21 11.80 18.10
CA ILE A 371 1.53 11.06 16.88
C ILE A 371 0.27 10.85 16.05
N CYS A 372 0.31 11.15 14.74
CA CYS A 372 -0.85 10.93 13.88
C CYS A 372 -1.07 9.44 13.63
N GLN A 373 -2.31 9.05 13.33
CA GLN A 373 -2.66 7.64 13.14
C GLN A 373 -1.85 6.94 12.03
N ALA A 374 -1.54 7.66 10.94
CA ALA A 374 -0.75 7.12 9.85
C ALA A 374 0.70 6.83 10.27
N CYS A 375 1.34 7.78 10.96
CA CYS A 375 2.69 7.59 11.51
C CYS A 375 2.71 6.48 12.57
N PHE A 376 1.68 6.42 13.41
CA PHE A 376 1.53 5.37 14.43
C PHE A 376 1.39 3.98 13.80
N ALA A 377 0.58 3.84 12.74
CA ALA A 377 0.42 2.58 12.01
C ALA A 377 1.71 2.15 11.29
N ALA A 378 2.39 3.09 10.63
CA ALA A 378 3.68 2.84 9.98
C ALA A 378 4.74 2.37 10.99
N ALA A 379 4.89 3.10 12.11
CA ALA A 379 5.84 2.76 13.15
C ALA A 379 5.53 1.42 13.83
N SER A 380 4.24 1.08 14.00
CA SER A 380 3.81 -0.23 14.55
C SER A 380 4.21 -1.40 13.65
N HIS A 381 4.34 -1.16 12.34
CA HIS A 381 4.85 -2.14 11.37
C HIS A 381 6.35 -1.99 11.09
N GLN A 382 7.08 -1.28 11.94
CA GLN A 382 8.52 -0.98 11.80
C GLN A 382 8.87 -0.24 10.49
N LYS A 383 7.89 0.41 9.85
CA LYS A 383 8.09 1.28 8.70
C LYS A 383 8.42 2.70 9.16
N ILE A 384 9.19 3.42 8.35
CA ILE A 384 9.45 4.85 8.59
C ILE A 384 8.13 5.60 8.38
N PRO A 385 7.65 6.36 9.38
CA PRO A 385 6.53 7.26 9.19
C PRO A 385 6.82 8.25 8.05
N LYS A 386 5.93 8.31 7.05
CA LYS A 386 6.10 9.21 5.90
C LYS A 386 5.97 10.66 6.37
N PHE A 387 6.95 11.50 6.02
CA PHE A 387 6.98 12.94 6.31
C PHE A 387 6.02 13.71 5.40
#